data_AF-A0A8T5QYW9-F1
#
_entry.id   AF-A0A8T5QYW9-F1
#
_cell.length_a   1.000
_cell.length_b   1.000
_cell.length_c   1.000
_cell.angle_alpha   90.00
_cell.angle_beta   90.00
_cell.angle_gamma   90.00
#
_symmetry.space_group_name_H-M   'P 1'
#
loop_
_entity.id
_entity.type
_entity.pdbx_description
1 polymer ?
#
loop_
_entity_poly.entity_id
_entity_poly.type
_entity_poly.pdbx_seq_one_letter_code
_entity_poly.pdbx_strand_id
1 'polypeptide(L)'
;MPLIDDLLDGNARFVEEGWDPEDATLPAPPAKRLAVVACMDTRYNVERVLGLSHGDAKIVRNAGNVVDDGTMRSLIVAVHLLGVEKVAIMGHTKCGMTLVGD
;
A
#
# COMPACT_ATOMS: atom_id res chain seq x y z
N MET A 1 1.39 -18.04 23.14
CA MET A 1 1.72 -16.61 23.07
C MET A 1 0.59 -15.94 22.30
N PRO A 2 0.00 -14.84 22.80
CA PRO A 2 -0.96 -14.04 22.05
C PRO A 2 -0.39 -13.59 20.69
N LEU A 3 -1.22 -13.54 19.65
CA LEU A 3 -0.81 -13.11 18.30
C LEU A 3 -0.10 -11.75 18.29
N ILE A 4 -0.56 -10.80 19.13
CA ILE A 4 0.06 -9.47 19.21
C ILE A 4 1.49 -9.56 19.76
N ASP A 5 1.76 -10.46 20.69
CA ASP A 5 3.10 -10.64 21.24
C ASP A 5 4.05 -11.21 20.16
N ASP A 6 3.58 -12.13 19.32
CA ASP A 6 4.37 -12.64 18.17
C ASP A 6 4.75 -11.52 17.18
N LEU A 7 3.86 -10.53 16.98
CA LEU A 7 4.13 -9.37 16.12
C LEU A 7 5.16 -8.43 16.76
N LEU A 8 5.07 -8.22 18.07
CA LEU A 8 6.04 -7.40 18.82
C LEU A 8 7.43 -8.04 18.78
N ASP A 9 7.52 -9.36 18.93
CA ASP A 9 8.77 -10.11 18.80
C ASP A 9 9.33 -10.03 17.37
N GLY A 10 8.45 -10.08 16.36
CA GLY A 10 8.83 -9.86 14.96
C GLY A 10 9.42 -8.47 14.73
N ASN A 11 8.80 -7.44 15.28
CA ASN A 11 9.31 -6.08 15.22
C ASN A 11 10.65 -5.92 15.97
N ALA A 12 10.80 -6.55 17.14
CA ALA A 12 12.05 -6.51 17.91
C ALA A 12 13.22 -7.09 17.09
N ARG A 13 13.01 -8.26 16.45
CA ARG A 13 14.00 -8.83 15.52
C ARG A 13 14.32 -7.90 14.35
N PHE A 14 13.30 -7.32 13.73
CA PHE A 14 13.49 -6.37 12.63
C PHE A 14 14.32 -5.15 13.02
N VAL A 15 14.13 -4.62 14.23
CA VAL A 15 14.93 -3.49 14.74
C VAL A 15 16.40 -3.86 14.93
N GLU A 16 16.68 -5.10 15.33
CA GLU A 16 18.05 -5.63 15.45
C GLU A 16 18.70 -5.89 14.09
N GLU A 17 17.94 -6.44 13.14
CA GLU A 17 18.41 -6.77 11.79
C GLU A 17 18.58 -5.52 10.90
N GLY A 18 17.73 -4.51 11.12
CA GLY A 18 17.72 -3.28 10.35
C GLY A 18 17.00 -3.39 9.00
N TRP A 19 16.84 -2.24 8.34
CA TRP A 19 16.37 -2.18 6.96
C TRP A 19 17.47 -2.64 6.00
N ASP A 20 17.08 -3.20 4.86
CA ASP A 20 17.98 -3.30 3.71
C ASP A 20 18.55 -1.90 3.40
N PRO A 21 19.88 -1.75 3.17
CA PRO A 21 20.49 -0.43 3.00
C PRO A 21 19.89 0.40 1.86
N GLU A 22 19.40 -0.25 0.81
CA GLU A 22 18.70 0.39 -0.31
C GLU A 22 17.36 0.99 0.14
N ASP A 23 16.59 0.25 0.93
CA ASP A 23 15.29 0.68 1.46
C ASP A 23 15.43 1.77 2.53
N ALA A 24 16.49 1.70 3.35
CA ALA A 24 16.77 2.65 4.43
C ALA A 24 16.92 4.11 3.96
N THR A 25 17.20 4.32 2.67
CA THR A 25 17.44 5.64 2.08
C THR A 25 16.31 6.15 1.21
N LEU A 26 15.21 5.39 1.10
CA LEU A 26 14.11 5.75 0.21
C LEU A 26 13.45 7.08 0.62
N PRO A 27 13.27 8.00 -0.34
CA PRO A 27 12.64 9.28 -0.06
C PRO A 27 11.10 9.13 0.02
N ALA A 28 10.44 10.12 0.61
CA ALA A 28 8.98 10.09 0.71
C ALA A 28 8.26 10.13 -0.67
N PRO A 29 8.70 10.88 -1.69
CA PRO A 29 8.13 10.82 -3.05
C PRO A 29 8.33 9.46 -3.73
N PRO A 30 7.34 8.89 -4.42
CA PRO A 30 7.47 7.60 -5.10
C PRO A 30 8.28 7.73 -6.40
N ALA A 31 9.23 6.79 -6.62
CA ALA A 31 10.18 6.86 -7.73
C ALA A 31 9.51 6.90 -9.12
N LYS A 32 8.38 6.19 -9.31
CA LYS A 32 7.65 6.15 -10.58
C LYS A 32 6.55 7.21 -10.70
N ARG A 33 6.44 8.12 -9.72
CA ARG A 33 5.39 9.16 -9.64
C ARG A 33 3.98 8.57 -9.77
N LEU A 34 3.77 7.43 -9.13
CA LEU A 34 2.57 6.59 -9.22
C LEU A 34 1.89 6.47 -7.85
N ALA A 35 0.56 6.54 -7.84
CA ALA A 35 -0.27 6.01 -6.77
C ALA A 35 -1.13 4.86 -7.31
N VAL A 36 -1.33 3.83 -6.49
CA VAL A 36 -2.19 2.67 -6.76
C VAL A 36 -3.26 2.60 -5.69
N VAL A 37 -4.53 2.60 -6.09
CA VAL A 37 -5.67 2.29 -5.21
C VAL A 37 -6.07 0.85 -5.46
N ALA A 38 -6.02 0.00 -4.43
CA ALA A 38 -6.30 -1.44 -4.53
C ALA A 38 -7.21 -1.93 -3.41
N CYS A 39 -7.76 -3.14 -3.53
CA CYS A 39 -8.57 -3.72 -2.47
C CYS A 39 -7.68 -4.19 -1.32
N MET A 40 -8.18 -4.21 -0.09
CA MET A 40 -7.48 -4.75 1.10
C MET A 40 -7.39 -6.28 1.13
N ASP A 41 -7.84 -6.96 0.06
CA ASP A 41 -7.87 -8.42 -0.05
C ASP A 41 -6.47 -9.04 0.13
N THR A 42 -6.36 -10.00 1.05
CA THR A 42 -5.07 -10.59 1.44
C THR A 42 -4.48 -11.54 0.40
N ARG A 43 -5.23 -11.90 -0.66
CA ARG A 43 -4.79 -12.89 -1.65
C ARG A 43 -3.75 -12.37 -2.63
N TYR A 44 -3.45 -11.08 -2.64
CA TYR A 44 -2.42 -10.52 -3.50
C TYR A 44 -1.61 -9.42 -2.82
N ASN A 45 -0.34 -9.37 -3.24
CA ASN A 45 0.60 -8.31 -2.94
C ASN A 45 0.65 -7.39 -4.17
N VAL A 46 0.25 -6.12 -3.99
CA VAL A 46 0.05 -5.17 -5.10
C VAL A 46 1.35 -4.96 -5.85
N GLU A 47 2.42 -4.74 -5.10
CA GLU A 47 3.76 -4.46 -5.61
C GLU A 47 4.26 -5.63 -6.46
N ARG A 48 4.15 -6.86 -5.95
CA ARG A 48 4.54 -8.08 -6.67
C ARG A 48 3.73 -8.28 -7.95
N VAL A 49 2.41 -8.05 -7.93
CA VAL A 49 1.55 -8.23 -9.11
C VAL A 49 1.87 -7.21 -10.21
N LEU A 50 2.23 -5.99 -9.83
CA LEU A 50 2.56 -4.91 -10.77
C LEU A 50 4.04 -4.84 -11.16
N GLY A 51 4.90 -5.66 -10.55
CA GLY A 51 6.35 -5.59 -10.74
C GLY A 51 6.94 -4.29 -10.21
N LEU A 52 6.42 -3.80 -9.08
CA LEU A 52 6.91 -2.62 -8.37
C LEU A 52 7.87 -3.06 -7.25
N SER A 53 8.95 -2.30 -7.08
CA SER A 53 9.84 -2.40 -5.93
C SER A 53 9.37 -1.50 -4.78
N HIS A 54 9.96 -1.67 -3.59
CA HIS A 54 9.71 -0.76 -2.48
C HIS A 54 10.07 0.68 -2.87
N GLY A 55 9.23 1.65 -2.49
CA GLY A 55 9.38 3.06 -2.87
C GLY A 55 8.91 3.46 -4.27
N ASP A 56 8.55 2.52 -5.17
CA ASP A 56 8.16 2.87 -6.54
C ASP A 56 6.82 3.62 -6.64
N ALA A 57 5.88 3.33 -5.75
CA ALA A 57 4.52 3.85 -5.79
C ALA A 57 3.93 4.07 -4.39
N LYS A 58 2.93 4.95 -4.30
CA LYS A 58 2.06 5.05 -3.11
C LYS A 58 0.94 4.03 -3.22
N ILE A 59 0.81 3.15 -2.24
CA ILE A 59 -0.23 2.10 -2.23
C ILE A 59 -1.31 2.48 -1.22
N VAL A 60 -2.53 2.71 -1.69
CA VAL A 60 -3.71 2.98 -0.86
C VAL A 60 -4.65 1.78 -0.97
N ARG A 61 -5.07 1.22 0.16
CA ARG A 61 -5.93 0.02 0.19
C ARG A 61 -7.15 0.23 1.06
N ASN A 62 -8.31 -0.20 0.58
CA ASN A 62 -9.56 -0.29 1.34
C ASN A 62 -10.45 -1.43 0.81
N ALA A 63 -11.61 -1.64 1.41
CA ALA A 63 -12.55 -2.65 0.94
C ALA A 63 -13.08 -2.27 -0.46
N GLY A 64 -12.72 -3.05 -1.47
CA GLY A 64 -13.22 -2.89 -2.84
C GLY A 64 -12.57 -1.79 -3.68
N ASN A 65 -11.36 -1.31 -3.31
CA ASN A 65 -10.61 -0.31 -4.09
C ASN A 65 -11.43 0.96 -4.42
N VAL A 66 -12.27 1.39 -3.47
CA VAL A 66 -13.21 2.49 -3.61
C VAL A 66 -12.50 3.82 -3.42
N VAL A 67 -12.83 4.83 -4.22
CA VAL A 67 -12.31 6.19 -4.02
C VAL A 67 -13.28 6.97 -3.13
N ASP A 68 -13.20 6.72 -1.83
CA ASP A 68 -13.93 7.43 -0.78
C ASP A 68 -13.18 8.70 -0.32
N ASP A 69 -13.75 9.46 0.62
CA ASP A 69 -13.14 10.70 1.15
C ASP A 69 -11.75 10.46 1.77
N GLY A 70 -11.55 9.28 2.38
CA GLY A 70 -10.26 8.87 2.93
C GLY A 70 -9.21 8.65 1.84
N THR A 71 -9.57 7.94 0.79
CA THR A 71 -8.73 7.69 -0.38
C THR A 71 -8.47 8.98 -1.13
N MET A 72 -9.47 9.84 -1.30
CA MET A 72 -9.34 11.12 -1.98
C MET A 72 -8.39 12.06 -1.25
N ARG A 73 -8.51 12.18 0.08
CA ARG A 73 -7.53 12.92 0.90
C ARG A 73 -6.11 12.37 0.70
N SER A 74 -5.96 11.05 0.65
CA SER A 74 -4.65 10.41 0.45
C SER A 74 -4.07 10.72 -0.95
N LEU A 75 -4.91 10.69 -1.99
CA LEU A 75 -4.50 11.03 -3.35
C LEU A 75 -4.14 12.51 -3.50
N ILE A 76 -4.88 13.41 -2.86
CA ILE A 76 -4.56 14.85 -2.82
C ILE A 76 -3.16 15.07 -2.24
N VAL A 77 -2.84 14.45 -1.09
CA VAL A 77 -1.49 14.52 -0.50
C VAL A 77 -0.45 13.92 -1.45
N ALA A 78 -0.74 12.76 -2.06
CA ALA A 78 0.19 12.09 -2.96
C ALA A 78 0.53 12.95 -4.19
N VAL A 79 -0.47 13.61 -4.79
CA VAL A 79 -0.29 14.46 -5.97
C VAL A 79 0.37 15.77 -5.59
N HIS A 80 -0.19 16.51 -4.63
CA HIS A 80 0.22 17.88 -4.35
C HIS A 80 1.50 18.00 -3.52
N LEU A 81 1.79 17.02 -2.65
CA LEU A 81 2.93 17.09 -1.73
C LEU A 81 4.03 16.08 -2.06
N LEU A 82 3.69 14.97 -2.72
CA LEU A 82 4.63 13.86 -2.96
C LEU A 82 4.92 13.62 -4.45
N GLY A 83 4.45 14.48 -5.35
CA GLY A 83 4.84 14.46 -6.77
C GLY A 83 4.28 13.29 -7.59
N VAL A 84 3.15 12.69 -7.17
CA VAL A 84 2.43 11.72 -7.99
C VAL A 84 1.81 12.39 -9.22
N GLU A 85 2.01 11.79 -10.39
CA GLU A 85 1.45 12.24 -11.68
C GLU A 85 0.41 11.26 -12.23
N LYS A 86 0.46 10.00 -11.79
CA LYS A 86 -0.36 8.91 -12.32
C LYS A 86 -1.07 8.20 -11.18
N VAL A 87 -2.36 7.91 -11.37
CA VAL A 87 -3.16 7.10 -10.44
C VAL A 87 -3.69 5.88 -11.17
N ALA A 88 -3.41 4.70 -10.65
CA ALA A 88 -3.96 3.43 -11.12
C ALA A 88 -4.99 2.90 -10.13
N ILE A 89 -6.15 2.45 -10.64
CA ILE A 89 -7.17 1.77 -9.84
C ILE A 89 -7.10 0.28 -10.17
N MET A 90 -6.76 -0.55 -9.18
CA MET A 90 -6.63 -2.00 -9.31
C MET A 90 -7.83 -2.70 -8.68
N GLY A 91 -8.75 -3.14 -9.53
CA GLY A 91 -9.80 -4.08 -9.15
C GLY A 91 -9.31 -5.53 -9.16
N HIS A 92 -10.11 -6.43 -8.57
CA HIS A 92 -9.89 -7.87 -8.66
C HIS A 92 -11.20 -8.65 -8.75
N THR A 93 -11.14 -9.85 -9.33
CA THR A 93 -12.30 -10.76 -9.38
C THR A 93 -12.57 -11.40 -8.02
N LYS A 94 -13.79 -11.92 -7.83
CA LYS A 94 -14.25 -12.55 -6.58
C LYS A 94 -14.02 -11.66 -5.35
N CYS A 95 -14.25 -10.36 -5.50
CA CYS A 95 -14.14 -9.40 -4.42
C CYS A 95 -15.32 -9.56 -3.45
N GLY A 96 -15.04 -9.57 -2.14
CA GLY A 96 -16.11 -9.66 -1.13
C GLY A 96 -17.12 -8.52 -1.23
N MET A 97 -16.68 -7.34 -1.69
CA MET A 97 -17.57 -6.19 -1.89
C MET A 97 -18.63 -6.39 -2.96
N THR A 98 -18.50 -7.37 -3.87
CA THR A 98 -19.60 -7.68 -4.81
C THR A 98 -20.79 -8.36 -4.13
N LEU A 99 -20.62 -8.81 -2.88
CA LEU A 99 -21.66 -9.47 -2.08
C LEU A 99 -22.29 -8.51 -1.06
N VAL A 100 -21.72 -7.31 -0.91
CA VAL A 100 -22.20 -6.28 0.00
C VAL A 100 -23.00 -5.30 -0.85
N GLY A 101 -24.32 -5.24 -0.63
CA GLY A 101 -25.17 -4.22 -1.22
C GLY A 101 -25.02 -2.89 -0.49
N ASP A 102 -25.54 -1.82 -1.10
CA ASP A 102 -25.69 -0.51 -0.44
C ASP A 102 -26.64 -0.58 0.76
#